data_AF-A0A7W8JDG5-F1
#
_entry.id   AF-A0A7W8JDG5-F1
#
_cell.length_a   1.000
_cell.length_b   1.000
_cell.length_c   1.000
_cell.angle_alpha   90.00
_cell.angle_beta   90.00
_cell.angle_gamma   90.00
#
_symmetry.space_group_name_H-M   'P 1'
#
loop_
_entity.id
_entity.type
_entity.pdbx_description
1 polymer ?
#
loop_
_entity_poly.entity_id
_entity_poly.type
_entity_poly.pdbx_seq_one_letter_code
_entity_poly.pdbx_strand_id
1 'polypeptide(L)'
;MPPSSNAWICAAGVVVLVIGLVAARRELRAAAGLDKLVAAARVLFAAPLAAFGVEHLALGRVIIGAVPVWMPVRLFWVYFVGVALIAAAFSLALGIRVRSTATLLAIMFLLFVLMIHVPNAVAQVHDRIIWNVAFRDLSFGAGALALVGSLGSGSGIRESGDRAENALVWIGRVIVAAVLMVYGVEQILYPQFAPGVPLSKLTPPWVPGPHVWALLTGLVCIGGGVAILIRRYCRTGATAVGLVMTLLTLFLYLPILLSSSGAAAVLEGANYVWDTLLYAGAVLLVAMGAPRESRNDRVAYAGSASTIDSAR
;
A
#
# COMPACT_ATOMS: atom_id res chain seq x y z
N MET A 1 8.15 -17.69 -32.30
CA MET A 1 7.96 -16.44 -31.52
C MET A 1 7.87 -16.82 -30.05
N PRO A 2 8.70 -16.28 -29.14
CA PRO A 2 8.48 -16.49 -27.72
C PRO A 2 7.16 -15.81 -27.32
N PRO A 3 6.41 -16.35 -26.35
CA PRO A 3 5.10 -15.84 -25.98
C PRO A 3 5.23 -14.39 -25.49
N SER A 4 4.70 -13.44 -26.26
CA SER A 4 4.86 -11.99 -26.09
C SER A 4 3.87 -11.39 -25.08
N SER A 5 3.56 -12.11 -23.99
CA SER A 5 2.80 -11.56 -22.88
C SER A 5 3.71 -11.49 -21.66
N ASN A 6 4.03 -10.26 -21.24
CA ASN A 6 4.63 -9.99 -19.92
C ASN A 6 3.69 -10.39 -18.76
N ALA A 7 2.56 -11.05 -19.05
CA ALA A 7 1.58 -11.54 -18.09
C ALA A 7 2.19 -12.50 -17.05
N TRP A 8 3.25 -13.23 -17.40
CA TRP A 8 3.94 -14.11 -16.45
C TRP A 8 4.62 -13.34 -15.31
N ILE A 9 4.99 -12.08 -15.51
CA ILE A 9 5.56 -11.21 -14.47
C ILE A 9 4.57 -11.02 -13.31
N CYS A 10 3.25 -11.04 -13.61
CA CYS A 10 2.20 -10.95 -12.61
C CYS A 10 2.01 -12.25 -11.81
N ALA A 11 2.45 -13.39 -12.34
CA ALA A 11 2.18 -14.69 -11.73
C ALA A 11 2.84 -14.82 -10.35
N ALA A 12 4.02 -14.24 -10.15
CA ALA A 12 4.73 -14.29 -8.87
C ALA A 12 3.93 -13.62 -7.73
N GLY A 13 3.32 -12.46 -8.00
CA GLY A 13 2.47 -11.79 -7.03
C GLY A 13 1.25 -12.61 -6.66
N VAL A 14 0.58 -13.23 -7.64
CA VAL A 14 -0.57 -14.12 -7.40
C VAL A 14 -0.16 -15.36 -6.58
N VAL A 15 0.98 -15.98 -6.91
CA VAL A 15 1.50 -17.13 -6.16
C VAL A 15 1.78 -16.76 -4.71
N VAL A 16 2.46 -15.64 -4.45
CA VAL A 16 2.74 -15.18 -3.08
C VAL A 16 1.46 -14.78 -2.35
N LEU A 17 0.48 -14.18 -3.04
CA LEU A 17 -0.84 -13.89 -2.47
C LEU A 17 -1.52 -15.17 -1.99
N VAL A 18 -1.57 -16.22 -2.81
CA VAL A 18 -2.18 -17.50 -2.45
C VAL A 18 -1.44 -18.15 -1.29
N ILE A 19 -0.10 -18.24 -1.36
CA ILE A 19 0.72 -18.81 -0.28
C ILE A 19 0.49 -18.06 1.03
N GLY A 20 0.51 -16.72 0.99
CA GLY A 20 0.31 -15.87 2.15
C GLY A 20 -1.10 -16.01 2.74
N LEU A 21 -2.15 -16.08 1.92
CA LEU A 21 -3.52 -16.30 2.40
C LEU A 21 -3.67 -17.69 3.06
N VAL A 22 -3.01 -18.72 2.51
CA VAL A 22 -2.99 -20.06 3.10
C VAL A 22 -2.22 -20.05 4.42
N ALA A 23 -1.08 -19.35 4.51
CA ALA A 23 -0.31 -19.22 5.74
C ALA A 23 -1.08 -18.44 6.81
N ALA A 24 -1.77 -17.36 6.44
CA ALA A 24 -2.57 -16.50 7.31
C ALA A 24 -3.97 -17.07 7.62
N ARG A 25 -4.33 -18.27 7.13
CA ARG A 25 -5.69 -18.83 7.25
C ARG A 25 -6.25 -18.86 8.67
N ARG A 26 -5.39 -19.06 9.67
CA ARG A 26 -5.80 -19.11 11.09
C ARG A 26 -6.16 -17.71 11.59
N GLU A 27 -5.32 -16.72 11.29
CA GLU A 27 -5.56 -15.31 11.63
C GLU A 27 -6.83 -14.79 10.95
N LEU A 28 -7.02 -15.13 9.67
CA LEU A 28 -8.20 -14.76 8.88
C LEU A 28 -9.50 -15.40 9.39
N ARG A 29 -9.45 -16.66 9.83
CA ARG A 29 -10.61 -17.35 10.44
C ARG A 29 -10.97 -16.79 11.81
N ALA A 30 -9.97 -16.33 12.57
CA ALA A 30 -10.18 -15.72 13.88
C ALA A 30 -10.71 -14.28 13.81
N ALA A 31 -10.41 -13.55 12.72
CA ALA A 31 -10.87 -12.18 12.54
C ALA A 31 -12.34 -12.10 12.11
N ALA A 32 -13.06 -11.10 12.63
CA ALA A 32 -14.46 -10.84 12.33
C ALA A 32 -14.64 -9.63 11.40
N GLY A 33 -15.63 -9.67 10.50
CA GLY A 33 -15.97 -8.55 9.62
C GLY A 33 -14.76 -7.99 8.85
N LEU A 34 -14.60 -6.67 8.88
CA LEU A 34 -13.52 -5.95 8.20
C LEU A 34 -12.13 -6.16 8.82
N ASP A 35 -12.02 -6.67 10.07
CA ASP A 35 -10.72 -6.98 10.66
C ASP A 35 -9.98 -8.11 9.90
N LYS A 36 -10.70 -8.88 9.05
CA LYS A 36 -10.09 -9.83 8.12
C LYS A 36 -9.12 -9.16 7.15
N LEU A 37 -9.41 -7.92 6.73
CA LEU A 37 -8.48 -7.16 5.88
C LEU A 37 -7.21 -6.79 6.62
N VAL A 38 -7.34 -6.38 7.89
CA VAL A 38 -6.17 -6.09 8.73
C VAL A 38 -5.34 -7.36 8.97
N ALA A 39 -6.00 -8.51 9.18
CA ALA A 39 -5.30 -9.79 9.26
C ALA A 39 -4.59 -10.16 7.95
N ALA A 40 -5.12 -9.74 6.79
CA ALA A 40 -4.49 -9.93 5.48
C ALA A 40 -3.38 -8.90 5.15
N ALA A 41 -3.20 -7.84 5.94
CA ALA A 41 -2.38 -6.68 5.57
C ALA A 41 -0.95 -7.04 5.11
N ARG A 42 -0.26 -7.92 5.86
CA ARG A 42 1.09 -8.40 5.52
C ARG A 42 1.12 -9.12 4.18
N VAL A 43 0.08 -9.90 3.88
CA VAL A 43 -0.02 -10.68 2.65
C VAL A 43 -0.31 -9.76 1.45
N LEU A 44 -1.20 -8.78 1.63
CA LEU A 44 -1.51 -7.78 0.61
C LEU A 44 -0.31 -6.85 0.31
N PHE A 45 0.52 -6.59 1.33
CA PHE A 45 1.79 -5.88 1.14
C PHE A 45 2.87 -6.76 0.48
N ALA A 46 2.90 -8.06 0.78
CA ALA A 46 3.90 -9.00 0.26
C ALA A 46 3.72 -9.34 -1.23
N ALA A 47 2.49 -9.58 -1.68
CA ALA A 47 2.23 -10.03 -3.05
C ALA A 47 2.77 -9.07 -4.14
N PRO A 48 2.52 -7.75 -4.07
CA PRO A 48 3.10 -6.81 -5.03
C PRO A 48 4.62 -6.79 -5.05
N LEU A 49 5.29 -6.97 -3.89
CA LEU A 49 6.76 -7.02 -3.83
C LEU A 49 7.31 -8.19 -4.66
N ALA A 50 6.62 -9.33 -4.69
CA ALA A 50 7.02 -10.45 -5.54
C ALA A 50 6.87 -10.13 -7.03
N ALA A 51 5.77 -9.47 -7.42
CA ALA A 51 5.56 -9.06 -8.81
C ALA A 51 6.62 -8.04 -9.26
N PHE A 52 6.81 -6.96 -8.49
CA PHE A 52 7.84 -5.96 -8.79
C PHE A 52 9.25 -6.54 -8.74
N GLY A 53 9.52 -7.48 -7.82
CA GLY A 53 10.80 -8.17 -7.76
C GLY A 53 11.10 -8.96 -9.02
N VAL A 54 10.13 -9.70 -9.56
CA VAL A 54 10.26 -10.39 -10.85
C VAL A 54 10.37 -9.41 -12.01
N GLU A 55 9.64 -8.30 -11.98
CA GLU A 55 9.76 -7.23 -12.98
C GLU A 55 11.19 -6.66 -13.04
N HIS A 56 11.84 -6.44 -11.89
CA HIS A 56 13.24 -6.02 -11.83
C HIS A 56 14.19 -7.01 -12.51
N LEU A 57 13.97 -8.32 -12.31
CA LEU A 57 14.78 -9.36 -12.93
C LEU A 57 14.52 -9.48 -14.44
N ALA A 58 13.25 -9.39 -14.84
CA ALA A 58 12.84 -9.56 -16.24
C ALA A 58 13.14 -8.33 -17.11
N LEU A 59 12.96 -7.13 -16.56
CA LEU A 59 12.99 -5.86 -17.27
C LEU A 59 14.15 -4.97 -16.82
N GLY A 60 15.23 -5.55 -16.30
CA GLY A 60 16.34 -4.79 -15.72
C GLY A 60 16.96 -3.76 -16.67
N ARG A 61 16.95 -4.02 -17.98
CA ARG A 61 17.42 -3.07 -19.03
C ARG A 61 16.49 -1.88 -19.26
N VAL A 62 15.22 -2.00 -18.91
CA VAL A 62 14.26 -0.88 -18.94
C VAL A 62 14.38 -0.10 -17.63
N ILE A 63 14.40 -0.81 -16.50
CA ILE A 63 14.41 -0.23 -15.15
C ILE A 63 15.72 0.51 -14.84
N ILE A 64 16.84 0.13 -15.48
CA ILE A 64 18.11 0.87 -15.32
C ILE A 64 17.99 2.37 -15.63
N GLY A 65 17.02 2.78 -16.46
CA GLY A 65 16.75 4.18 -16.75
C GLY A 65 16.26 4.99 -15.53
N ALA A 66 15.71 4.32 -14.52
CA ALA A 66 15.30 4.94 -13.27
C ALA A 66 16.45 5.05 -12.25
N VAL A 67 17.55 4.31 -12.44
CA VAL A 67 18.69 4.35 -11.52
C VAL A 67 19.54 5.60 -11.81
N PRO A 68 19.88 6.41 -10.79
CA PRO A 68 20.63 7.65 -11.00
C PRO A 68 21.95 7.42 -11.75
N VAL A 69 22.26 8.30 -12.71
CA VAL A 69 23.42 8.13 -13.62
C VAL A 69 24.74 8.10 -12.86
N TRP A 70 24.85 8.80 -11.73
CA TRP A 70 26.03 8.87 -10.88
C TRP A 70 26.32 7.57 -10.09
N MET A 71 25.33 6.68 -9.98
CA MET A 71 25.46 5.46 -9.19
C MET A 71 26.29 4.42 -9.96
N PRO A 72 27.37 3.87 -9.39
CA PRO A 72 28.18 2.86 -10.07
C PRO A 72 27.40 1.55 -10.20
N VAL A 73 27.81 0.71 -11.16
CA VAL A 73 27.25 -0.64 -11.38
C VAL A 73 25.71 -0.69 -11.38
N ARG A 74 25.04 0.29 -12.02
CA ARG A 74 23.57 0.48 -11.98
C ARG A 74 22.76 -0.81 -12.18
N LEU A 75 23.17 -1.68 -13.11
CA LEU A 75 22.45 -2.93 -13.38
C LEU A 75 22.53 -3.94 -12.22
N PHE A 76 23.63 -3.97 -11.46
CA PHE A 76 23.73 -4.77 -10.24
C PHE A 76 22.65 -4.37 -9.26
N TRP A 77 22.43 -3.07 -9.05
CA TRP A 77 21.43 -2.57 -8.12
C TRP A 77 20.00 -2.91 -8.53
N VAL A 78 19.68 -2.85 -9.84
CA VAL A 78 18.37 -3.28 -10.34
C VAL A 78 18.10 -4.74 -9.99
N TYR A 79 19.05 -5.64 -10.24
CA TYR A 79 18.88 -7.06 -9.93
C TYR A 79 18.92 -7.35 -8.43
N PHE A 80 19.78 -6.67 -7.68
CA PHE A 80 19.85 -6.79 -6.23
C PHE A 80 18.52 -6.43 -5.57
N VAL A 81 17.92 -5.29 -5.97
CA VAL A 81 16.59 -4.87 -5.51
C VAL A 81 15.53 -5.91 -5.90
N GLY A 82 15.57 -6.44 -7.12
CA GLY A 82 14.66 -7.50 -7.56
C GLY A 82 14.70 -8.74 -6.66
N VAL A 83 15.90 -9.25 -6.36
CA VAL A 83 16.08 -10.39 -5.44
C VAL A 83 15.63 -10.06 -4.02
N ALA A 84 15.98 -8.86 -3.52
CA ALA A 84 15.60 -8.42 -2.18
C ALA A 84 14.08 -8.31 -2.02
N LEU A 85 13.38 -7.80 -3.03
CA LEU A 85 11.92 -7.70 -3.06
C LEU A 85 11.24 -9.08 -3.02
N ILE A 86 11.73 -10.05 -3.80
CA ILE A 86 11.22 -11.43 -3.79
C ILE A 86 11.46 -12.07 -2.42
N ALA A 87 12.67 -11.95 -1.87
CA ALA A 87 12.99 -12.50 -0.56
C ALA A 87 12.11 -11.88 0.55
N ALA A 88 11.89 -10.56 0.49
CA ALA A 88 11.02 -9.85 1.41
C ALA A 88 9.56 -10.30 1.27
N ALA A 89 9.07 -10.51 0.06
CA ALA A 89 7.72 -10.99 -0.21
C ALA A 89 7.46 -12.36 0.47
N PHE A 90 8.33 -13.35 0.26
CA PHE A 90 8.19 -14.65 0.92
C PHE A 90 8.34 -14.56 2.44
N SER A 91 9.30 -13.76 2.93
CA SER A 91 9.50 -13.54 4.36
C SER A 91 8.25 -12.96 5.04
N LEU A 92 7.62 -11.95 4.43
CA LEU A 92 6.39 -11.36 4.97
C LEU A 92 5.19 -12.29 4.85
N ALA A 93 5.01 -12.95 3.70
CA ALA A 93 3.89 -13.87 3.45
C ALA A 93 3.92 -15.09 4.38
N LEU A 94 5.11 -15.61 4.70
CA LEU A 94 5.30 -16.75 5.59
C LEU A 94 5.49 -16.36 7.07
N GLY A 95 5.57 -15.06 7.39
CA GLY A 95 5.77 -14.58 8.75
C GLY A 95 7.18 -14.84 9.31
N ILE A 96 8.19 -14.99 8.45
CA ILE A 96 9.58 -15.30 8.83
C ILE A 96 10.35 -14.00 8.97
N ARG A 97 10.96 -13.71 10.13
CA ARG A 97 11.80 -12.51 10.38
C ARG A 97 11.11 -11.17 9.99
N VAL A 98 9.79 -11.08 10.20
CA VAL A 98 8.95 -9.95 9.76
C VAL A 98 9.51 -8.58 10.15
N ARG A 99 10.00 -8.42 11.39
CA ARG A 99 10.55 -7.14 11.87
C ARG A 99 11.77 -6.70 11.06
N SER A 100 12.74 -7.60 10.85
CA SER A 100 13.95 -7.30 10.08
C SER A 100 13.61 -6.96 8.63
N THR A 101 12.71 -7.74 8.02
CA THR A 101 12.27 -7.53 6.64
C THR A 101 11.55 -6.20 6.47
N ALA A 102 10.61 -5.88 7.36
CA ALA A 102 9.91 -4.60 7.35
C ALA A 102 10.86 -3.41 7.56
N THR A 103 11.88 -3.56 8.42
CA THR A 103 12.91 -2.54 8.64
C THR A 103 13.72 -2.30 7.36
N LEU A 104 14.18 -3.38 6.71
CA LEU A 104 14.94 -3.28 5.47
C LEU A 104 14.11 -2.68 4.32
N LEU A 105 12.83 -3.06 4.21
CA LEU A 105 11.91 -2.45 3.23
C LEU A 105 11.69 -0.96 3.50
N ALA A 106 11.49 -0.56 4.77
CA ALA A 106 11.32 0.85 5.12
C ALA A 106 12.56 1.67 4.73
N ILE A 107 13.77 1.14 5.01
CA ILE A 107 15.03 1.77 4.60
C ILE A 107 15.13 1.83 3.08
N MET A 108 14.86 0.73 2.38
CA MET A 108 14.97 0.65 0.92
C MET A 108 14.05 1.66 0.23
N PHE A 109 12.77 1.73 0.59
CA PHE A 109 11.83 2.70 0.02
C PHE A 109 12.23 4.14 0.37
N LEU A 110 12.70 4.39 1.59
CA LEU A 110 13.20 5.72 1.95
C LEU A 110 14.42 6.12 1.10
N LEU A 111 15.34 5.19 0.83
CA LEU A 111 16.48 5.43 -0.06
C LEU A 111 16.02 5.71 -1.49
N PHE A 112 15.03 4.98 -2.02
CA PHE A 112 14.46 5.30 -3.34
C PHE A 112 13.86 6.70 -3.37
N VAL A 113 13.10 7.08 -2.34
CA VAL A 113 12.55 8.43 -2.23
C VAL A 113 13.65 9.48 -2.24
N LEU A 114 14.67 9.34 -1.39
CA LEU A 114 15.72 10.35 -1.24
C LEU A 114 16.70 10.42 -2.43
N MET A 115 17.01 9.28 -3.05
CA MET A 115 18.05 9.20 -4.08
C MET A 115 17.49 9.25 -5.51
N ILE A 116 16.22 8.90 -5.70
CA ILE A 116 15.57 8.80 -7.02
C ILE A 116 14.40 9.78 -7.12
N HIS A 117 13.38 9.61 -6.27
CA HIS A 117 12.10 10.30 -6.50
C HIS A 117 12.15 11.79 -6.16
N VAL A 118 12.76 12.18 -5.03
CA VAL A 118 12.89 13.58 -4.63
C VAL A 118 13.76 14.37 -5.61
N PRO A 119 14.95 13.90 -6.02
CA PRO A 119 15.73 14.59 -7.06
C PRO A 119 14.95 14.77 -8.37
N ASN A 120 14.24 13.73 -8.83
CA ASN A 120 13.42 13.80 -10.04
C ASN A 120 12.26 14.79 -9.90
N ALA A 121 11.58 14.80 -8.75
CA ALA A 121 10.47 15.70 -8.47
C ALA A 121 10.92 17.16 -8.35
N VAL A 122 12.07 17.43 -7.72
CA VAL A 122 12.64 18.78 -7.63
C VAL A 122 13.06 19.30 -9.00
N ALA A 123 13.65 18.44 -9.84
CA ALA A 123 14.01 18.81 -11.22
C ALA A 123 12.79 19.13 -12.10
N GLN A 124 11.62 18.61 -11.75
CA GLN A 124 10.36 18.78 -12.49
C GLN A 124 9.25 19.22 -11.52
N VAL A 125 9.46 20.34 -10.83
CA VAL A 125 8.64 20.77 -9.69
C VAL A 125 7.13 20.88 -9.98
N HIS A 126 6.76 21.17 -11.23
CA HIS A 126 5.37 21.30 -11.67
C HIS A 126 4.73 19.99 -12.14
N ASP A 127 5.48 18.89 -12.21
CA ASP A 127 4.95 17.59 -12.59
C ASP A 127 4.39 16.86 -11.36
N ARG A 128 3.07 16.95 -11.21
CA ARG A 128 2.32 16.27 -10.15
C ARG A 128 2.49 14.74 -10.16
N ILE A 129 2.69 14.12 -11.33
CA ILE A 129 2.80 12.65 -11.42
C ILE A 129 4.10 12.18 -10.78
N ILE A 130 5.19 12.90 -11.01
CA ILE A 130 6.50 12.58 -10.42
C ILE A 130 6.44 12.75 -8.90
N TRP A 131 5.78 13.80 -8.40
CA TRP A 131 5.49 13.94 -6.97
C TRP A 131 4.62 12.81 -6.42
N ASN A 132 3.56 12.42 -7.13
CA ASN A 132 2.67 11.34 -6.71
C ASN A 132 3.41 10.00 -6.61
N VAL A 133 4.35 9.71 -7.52
CA VAL A 133 5.25 8.54 -7.41
C VAL A 133 6.15 8.64 -6.18
N ALA A 134 6.72 9.80 -5.88
CA ALA A 134 7.53 9.99 -4.66
C ALA A 134 6.73 9.73 -3.38
N PHE A 135 5.50 10.27 -3.32
CA PHE A 135 4.60 10.07 -2.18
C PHE A 135 4.13 8.62 -2.05
N ARG A 136 3.96 7.91 -3.18
CA ARG A 136 3.56 6.50 -3.21
C ARG A 136 4.62 5.65 -2.51
N ASP A 137 5.87 5.78 -2.93
CA ASP A 137 6.98 5.00 -2.40
C ASP A 137 7.29 5.38 -0.95
N LEU A 138 7.12 6.66 -0.60
CA LEU A 138 7.18 7.12 0.79
C LEU A 138 6.13 6.43 1.67
N SER A 139 4.90 6.28 1.18
CA SER A 139 3.83 5.55 1.87
C SER A 139 4.13 4.06 2.01
N PHE A 140 4.77 3.43 1.03
CA PHE A 140 5.21 2.03 1.16
C PHE A 140 6.22 1.85 2.28
N GLY A 141 7.23 2.74 2.33
CA GLY A 141 8.20 2.77 3.42
C GLY A 141 7.55 3.05 4.78
N ALA A 142 6.60 3.99 4.83
CA ALA A 142 5.87 4.35 6.05
C ALA A 142 4.98 3.21 6.58
N GLY A 143 4.31 2.46 5.69
CA GLY A 143 3.54 1.27 6.06
C GLY A 143 4.44 0.16 6.63
N ALA A 144 5.60 -0.08 6.01
CA ALA A 144 6.60 -1.01 6.54
C ALA A 144 7.14 -0.55 7.91
N LEU A 145 7.38 0.75 8.09
CA LEU A 145 7.82 1.33 9.36
C LEU A 145 6.77 1.16 10.47
N ALA A 146 5.49 1.36 10.16
CA ALA A 146 4.39 1.13 11.08
C ALA A 146 4.30 -0.35 11.50
N LEU A 147 4.58 -1.29 10.58
CA LEU A 147 4.68 -2.72 10.90
C LEU A 147 5.85 -3.02 11.85
N VAL A 148 7.01 -2.37 11.70
CA VAL A 148 8.13 -2.55 12.64
C VAL A 148 7.71 -2.17 14.06
N GLY A 149 7.08 -1.01 14.21
CA GLY A 149 6.62 -0.51 15.51
C GLY A 149 5.53 -1.38 16.14
N SER A 150 4.61 -1.93 15.34
CA SER A 150 3.51 -2.76 15.86
C SER A 150 3.96 -4.14 16.37
N LEU A 151 5.10 -4.65 15.91
CA LEU A 151 5.63 -5.95 16.31
C LEU A 151 6.35 -5.96 17.66
N GLY A 152 6.72 -4.79 18.18
CA GLY A 152 7.49 -4.72 19.42
C GLY A 152 6.69 -4.42 20.69
N SER A 153 5.47 -3.87 20.56
CA SER A 153 4.56 -3.57 21.67
C SER A 153 4.06 -4.79 22.48
N GLY A 154 4.60 -5.99 22.24
CA GLY A 154 4.23 -7.24 22.90
C GLY A 154 5.30 -7.87 23.80
N SER A 155 6.55 -7.38 23.81
CA SER A 155 7.62 -7.93 24.66
C SER A 155 7.88 -7.02 25.86
N GLY A 156 7.18 -7.26 26.97
CA GLY A 156 7.17 -6.42 28.18
C GLY A 156 8.47 -6.38 28.99
N ILE A 157 9.63 -6.12 28.37
CA ILE A 157 10.95 -6.11 29.03
C ILE A 157 11.71 -4.77 28.88
N ARG A 158 11.27 -3.77 28.09
CA ARG A 158 12.06 -2.53 27.89
C ARG A 158 11.25 -1.24 27.65
N GLU A 159 11.13 -0.38 28.65
CA GLU A 159 10.46 0.94 28.55
C GLU A 159 11.05 1.88 27.47
N SER A 160 12.36 1.78 27.18
CA SER A 160 12.99 2.56 26.11
C SER A 160 12.65 2.04 24.71
N GLY A 161 12.33 0.75 24.57
CA GLY A 161 11.90 0.14 23.31
C GLY A 161 10.50 0.61 22.92
N ASP A 162 9.61 0.69 23.91
CA ASP A 162 8.20 1.08 23.72
C ASP A 162 8.07 2.51 23.16
N ARG A 163 8.92 3.45 23.59
CA ARG A 163 8.91 4.82 23.05
C ARG A 163 9.31 4.88 21.58
N ALA A 164 10.39 4.19 21.22
CA ALA A 164 10.86 4.14 19.84
C ALA A 164 9.82 3.48 18.92
N GLU A 165 9.22 2.38 19.36
CA GLU A 165 8.22 1.63 18.59
C GLU A 165 6.92 2.41 18.41
N ASN A 166 6.45 3.08 19.47
CA ASN A 166 5.33 4.02 19.38
C ASN A 166 5.64 5.17 18.42
N ALA A 167 6.88 5.68 18.40
CA ALA A 167 7.29 6.69 17.44
C ALA A 167 7.28 6.16 16.00
N LEU A 168 7.73 4.93 15.74
CA LEU A 168 7.70 4.32 14.40
C LEU A 168 6.26 4.19 13.87
N VAL A 169 5.34 3.70 14.71
CA VAL A 169 3.90 3.64 14.35
C VAL A 169 3.36 5.04 14.08
N TRP A 170 3.69 6.01 14.93
CA TRP A 170 3.21 7.39 14.78
C TRP A 170 3.73 8.05 13.49
N ILE A 171 5.02 7.90 13.18
CA ILE A 171 5.64 8.44 11.96
C ILE A 171 4.97 7.83 10.73
N GLY A 172 4.87 6.50 10.67
CA GLY A 172 4.25 5.81 9.54
C GLY A 172 2.80 6.25 9.33
N ARG A 173 2.05 6.39 10.43
CA ARG A 173 0.67 6.87 10.44
C ARG A 173 0.53 8.30 9.90
N VAL A 174 1.37 9.23 10.35
CA VAL A 174 1.32 10.64 9.91
C VAL A 174 1.65 10.77 8.43
N ILE A 175 2.68 10.07 7.96
CA ILE A 175 3.08 10.09 6.54
C ILE A 175 1.96 9.55 5.66
N VAL A 176 1.44 8.35 5.96
CA VAL A 176 0.37 7.73 5.17
C VAL A 176 -0.89 8.61 5.16
N ALA A 177 -1.25 9.21 6.29
CA ALA A 177 -2.39 10.13 6.36
C ALA A 177 -2.19 11.38 5.50
N ALA A 178 -1.01 12.00 5.57
CA ALA A 178 -0.70 13.19 4.77
C ALA A 178 -0.75 12.89 3.28
N VAL A 179 -0.14 11.78 2.84
CA VAL A 179 -0.17 11.36 1.43
C VAL A 179 -1.60 11.04 0.97
N LEU A 180 -2.41 10.38 1.80
CA LEU A 180 -3.82 10.14 1.49
C LEU A 180 -4.60 11.45 1.27
N MET A 181 -4.35 12.46 2.08
CA MET A 181 -5.00 13.77 1.89
C MET A 181 -4.55 14.41 0.58
N VAL A 182 -3.26 14.35 0.25
CA VAL A 182 -2.73 14.84 -1.05
C VAL A 182 -3.39 14.10 -2.22
N TYR A 183 -3.45 12.77 -2.15
CA TYR A 183 -4.09 11.96 -3.20
C TYR A 183 -5.58 12.26 -3.31
N GLY A 184 -6.25 12.50 -2.18
CA GLY A 184 -7.65 12.88 -2.20
C GLY A 184 -7.90 14.23 -2.88
N VAL A 185 -7.01 15.21 -2.67
CA VAL A 185 -7.05 16.50 -3.39
C VAL A 185 -6.77 16.29 -4.88
N GLU A 186 -5.73 15.53 -5.24
CA GLU A 186 -5.40 15.20 -6.63
C GLU A 186 -6.57 14.56 -7.38
N GLN A 187 -7.29 13.62 -6.75
CA GLN A 187 -8.48 12.97 -7.33
C GLN A 187 -9.62 13.95 -7.57
N ILE A 188 -9.78 14.96 -6.70
CA ILE A 188 -10.81 15.99 -6.85
C ILE A 188 -10.45 16.98 -7.97
N LEU A 189 -9.18 17.36 -8.06
CA LEU A 189 -8.70 18.29 -9.08
C LEU A 189 -8.62 17.65 -10.47
N TYR A 190 -8.34 16.34 -10.53
CA TYR A 190 -8.13 15.60 -11.78
C TYR A 190 -8.98 14.32 -11.86
N PRO A 191 -10.33 14.43 -11.86
CA PRO A 191 -11.23 13.27 -11.76
C PRO A 191 -11.28 12.38 -13.01
N GLN A 192 -10.59 12.75 -14.10
CA GLN A 192 -10.44 11.94 -15.30
C GLN A 192 -9.47 10.76 -15.14
N PHE A 193 -8.54 10.85 -14.19
CA PHE A 193 -7.58 9.77 -13.92
C PHE A 193 -8.21 8.68 -13.06
N ALA A 194 -7.63 7.47 -13.13
CA ALA A 194 -8.13 6.31 -12.42
C ALA A 194 -8.07 6.51 -10.89
N PRO A 195 -9.14 6.19 -10.14
CA PRO A 195 -9.17 6.32 -8.69
C PRO A 195 -8.13 5.44 -7.98
N GLY A 196 -7.63 5.90 -6.84
CA GLY A 196 -6.61 5.24 -6.03
C GLY A 196 -5.34 6.07 -5.95
N VAL A 197 -4.20 5.50 -6.35
CA VAL A 197 -2.93 6.24 -6.50
C VAL A 197 -3.02 7.10 -7.77
N PRO A 198 -3.02 8.45 -7.66
CA PRO A 198 -3.37 9.37 -8.76
C PRO A 198 -2.23 9.55 -9.77
N LEU A 199 -2.01 8.51 -10.59
CA LEU A 199 -1.03 8.49 -11.66
C LEU A 199 -1.66 8.89 -13.02
N SER A 200 -1.04 8.53 -14.14
CA SER A 200 -1.38 8.97 -15.49
C SER A 200 -2.49 8.17 -16.18
N LYS A 201 -2.91 7.02 -15.63
CA LYS A 201 -3.92 6.16 -16.27
C LYS A 201 -5.29 6.82 -16.19
N LEU A 202 -5.97 6.89 -17.32
CA LEU A 202 -7.34 7.40 -17.39
C LEU A 202 -8.33 6.34 -16.93
N THR A 203 -9.44 6.77 -16.33
CA THR A 203 -10.55 5.88 -16.04
C THR A 203 -11.16 5.39 -17.37
N PRO A 204 -11.30 4.08 -17.59
CA PRO A 204 -11.82 3.56 -18.86
C PRO A 204 -13.26 4.01 -19.16
N PRO A 205 -13.63 4.21 -20.44
CA PRO A 205 -14.99 4.63 -20.83
C PRO A 205 -16.11 3.67 -20.44
N TRP A 206 -15.79 2.38 -20.20
CA TRP A 206 -16.78 1.38 -19.78
C TRP A 206 -17.19 1.52 -18.31
N VAL A 207 -16.45 2.30 -17.50
CA VAL A 207 -16.82 2.57 -16.10
C VAL A 207 -17.95 3.61 -16.10
N PRO A 208 -19.13 3.30 -15.56
CA PRO A 208 -20.22 4.27 -15.49
C PRO A 208 -19.87 5.40 -14.53
N GLY A 209 -20.02 6.66 -14.98
CA GLY A 209 -19.73 7.85 -14.18
C GLY A 209 -18.28 7.91 -13.69
N PRO A 210 -17.27 7.88 -14.58
CA PRO A 210 -15.86 7.73 -14.19
C PRO A 210 -15.39 8.81 -13.20
N HIS A 211 -15.84 10.06 -13.39
CA HIS A 211 -15.50 11.17 -12.51
C HIS A 211 -16.12 11.03 -11.12
N VAL A 212 -17.31 10.41 -11.00
CA VAL A 212 -17.98 10.22 -9.71
C VAL A 212 -17.15 9.29 -8.81
N TRP A 213 -16.60 8.21 -9.37
CA TRP A 213 -15.75 7.29 -8.62
C TRP A 213 -14.43 7.92 -8.18
N ALA A 214 -13.83 8.77 -9.03
CA ALA A 214 -12.66 9.56 -8.65
C ALA A 214 -12.96 10.50 -7.48
N LEU A 215 -14.06 11.26 -7.56
CA LEU A 215 -14.50 12.16 -6.47
C LEU A 215 -14.79 11.42 -5.17
N LEU A 216 -15.55 10.32 -5.22
CA LEU A 216 -15.85 9.49 -4.04
C LEU A 216 -14.58 8.92 -3.42
N THR A 217 -13.65 8.42 -4.25
CA THR A 217 -12.36 7.93 -3.77
C THR A 217 -11.56 9.06 -3.15
N GLY A 218 -11.58 10.26 -3.74
CA GLY A 218 -10.92 11.45 -3.20
C GLY A 218 -11.44 11.84 -1.82
N LEU A 219 -12.76 11.89 -1.65
CA LEU A 219 -13.40 12.16 -0.36
C LEU A 219 -13.05 11.10 0.70
N VAL A 220 -13.04 9.81 0.31
CA VAL A 220 -12.62 8.73 1.22
C VAL A 220 -11.14 8.85 1.59
N CYS A 221 -10.27 9.27 0.67
CA CYS A 221 -8.85 9.46 0.97
C CYS A 221 -8.63 10.63 1.93
N ILE A 222 -9.33 11.77 1.75
CA ILE A 222 -9.26 12.92 2.67
C ILE A 222 -9.82 12.53 4.04
N GLY A 223 -11.06 12.01 4.09
CA GLY A 223 -11.71 11.63 5.34
C GLY A 223 -10.96 10.52 6.07
N GLY A 224 -10.44 9.54 5.31
CA GLY A 224 -9.59 8.47 5.82
C GLY A 224 -8.27 8.99 6.37
N GLY A 225 -7.59 9.92 5.69
CA GLY A 225 -6.38 10.57 6.17
C GLY A 225 -6.62 11.30 7.50
N VAL A 226 -7.68 12.09 7.60
CA VAL A 226 -8.08 12.77 8.85
C VAL A 226 -8.38 11.75 9.96
N ALA A 227 -9.14 10.69 9.66
CA ALA A 227 -9.45 9.63 10.61
C ALA A 227 -8.19 8.88 11.10
N ILE A 228 -7.21 8.67 10.23
CA ILE A 228 -5.93 8.04 10.55
C ILE A 228 -5.13 8.87 11.57
N LEU A 229 -5.16 10.20 11.48
CA LEU A 229 -4.48 11.08 12.44
C LEU A 229 -5.13 11.04 13.84
N ILE A 230 -6.45 10.84 13.91
CA ILE A 230 -7.18 10.75 15.17
C ILE A 230 -7.03 9.33 15.73
N ARG A 231 -6.28 9.20 16.84
CA ARG A 231 -5.93 7.89 17.45
C ARG A 231 -7.12 6.93 17.60
N ARG A 232 -8.30 7.45 17.97
CA ARG A 232 -9.55 6.68 18.12
C ARG A 232 -10.03 6.07 16.80
N TYR A 233 -9.93 6.81 15.70
CA TYR A 233 -10.44 6.40 14.38
C TYR A 233 -9.36 5.81 13.48
N CYS A 234 -8.12 5.72 13.97
CA CYS A 234 -6.99 5.30 13.15
C CYS A 234 -7.19 3.90 12.52
N ARG A 235 -7.63 2.93 13.32
CA ARG A 235 -7.85 1.57 12.84
C ARG A 235 -8.97 1.51 11.81
N THR A 236 -10.11 2.14 12.10
CA THR A 236 -11.30 2.12 11.24
C THR A 236 -11.07 2.88 9.94
N GLY A 237 -10.47 4.07 10.01
CA GLY A 237 -10.09 4.89 8.85
C GLY A 237 -9.11 4.18 7.92
N ALA A 238 -8.01 3.64 8.48
CA ALA A 238 -7.05 2.87 7.68
C ALA A 238 -7.67 1.59 7.09
N THR A 239 -8.55 0.90 7.83
CA THR A 239 -9.25 -0.29 7.30
C THR A 239 -10.20 0.07 6.15
N ALA A 240 -10.93 1.17 6.26
CA ALA A 240 -11.85 1.64 5.22
C ALA A 240 -11.10 2.05 3.93
N VAL A 241 -10.02 2.81 4.06
CA VAL A 241 -9.16 3.18 2.92
C VAL A 241 -8.52 1.95 2.30
N GLY A 242 -7.97 1.04 3.12
CA GLY A 242 -7.40 -0.23 2.66
C GLY A 242 -8.41 -1.09 1.92
N LEU A 243 -9.67 -1.14 2.39
CA LEU A 243 -10.77 -1.78 1.68
C LEU A 243 -11.00 -1.13 0.32
N VAL A 244 -11.13 0.19 0.24
CA VAL A 244 -11.35 0.89 -1.04
C VAL A 244 -10.21 0.61 -2.03
N MET A 245 -8.95 0.69 -1.60
CA MET A 245 -7.80 0.39 -2.48
C MET A 245 -7.79 -1.08 -2.94
N THR A 246 -8.18 -2.00 -2.06
CA THR A 246 -8.34 -3.42 -2.42
C THR A 246 -9.47 -3.63 -3.43
N LEU A 247 -10.62 -2.97 -3.23
CA LEU A 247 -11.74 -3.03 -4.16
C LEU A 247 -11.39 -2.42 -5.53
N LEU A 248 -10.69 -1.29 -5.56
CA LEU A 248 -10.19 -0.69 -6.79
C LEU A 248 -9.23 -1.64 -7.52
N THR A 249 -8.34 -2.32 -6.78
CA THR A 249 -7.46 -3.35 -7.35
C THR A 249 -8.26 -4.44 -8.05
N LEU A 250 -9.29 -4.99 -7.37
CA LEU A 250 -10.05 -6.14 -7.86
C LEU A 250 -11.05 -5.79 -8.96
N PHE A 251 -11.73 -4.64 -8.85
CA PHE A 251 -12.89 -4.31 -9.68
C PHE A 251 -12.62 -3.23 -10.73
N LEU A 252 -11.51 -2.50 -10.62
CA LEU A 252 -11.09 -1.54 -11.64
C LEU A 252 -9.81 -2.00 -12.33
N TYR A 253 -8.72 -2.17 -11.58
CA TYR A 253 -7.41 -2.41 -12.18
C TYR A 253 -7.23 -3.82 -12.74
N LEU A 254 -7.78 -4.84 -12.09
CA LEU A 254 -7.74 -6.21 -12.61
C LEU A 254 -8.51 -6.33 -13.95
N PRO A 255 -9.74 -5.81 -14.11
CA PRO A 255 -10.39 -5.71 -15.41
C PRO A 255 -9.61 -4.91 -16.46
N ILE A 256 -8.97 -3.80 -16.08
CA ILE A 256 -8.07 -3.04 -16.99
C ILE A 256 -6.93 -3.92 -17.49
N LEU A 257 -6.28 -4.67 -16.60
CA LEU A 257 -5.21 -5.61 -16.97
C LEU A 257 -5.74 -6.71 -17.89
N LEU A 258 -6.87 -7.34 -17.54
CA LEU A 258 -7.44 -8.45 -18.31
C LEU A 258 -7.94 -8.03 -19.71
N SER A 259 -8.32 -6.77 -19.88
CA SER A 259 -8.71 -6.19 -21.18
C SER A 259 -7.54 -5.61 -21.98
N SER A 260 -6.35 -5.51 -21.39
CA SER A 260 -5.17 -4.96 -22.05
C SER A 260 -4.59 -5.93 -23.07
N SER A 261 -4.24 -5.42 -24.25
CA SER A 261 -3.62 -6.17 -25.33
C SER A 261 -2.29 -5.52 -25.73
N GLY A 262 -1.26 -6.33 -25.95
CA GLY A 262 0.11 -5.88 -26.22
C GLY A 262 0.97 -5.75 -24.95
N ALA A 263 2.27 -6.02 -25.10
CA ALA A 263 3.19 -6.18 -23.97
C ALA A 263 3.31 -4.94 -23.07
N ALA A 264 3.29 -3.73 -23.65
CA ALA A 264 3.40 -2.47 -22.90
C ALA A 264 2.13 -2.18 -22.08
N ALA A 265 0.94 -2.34 -22.69
CA ALA A 265 -0.33 -2.12 -22.00
C ALA A 265 -0.57 -3.15 -20.88
N VAL A 266 -0.20 -4.41 -21.11
CA VAL A 266 -0.25 -5.47 -20.10
C VAL A 266 0.68 -5.15 -18.92
N LEU A 267 1.90 -4.68 -19.20
CA LEU A 267 2.84 -4.27 -18.15
C LEU A 267 2.31 -3.07 -17.36
N GLU A 268 1.82 -2.04 -18.04
CA GLU A 268 1.22 -0.88 -17.38
C GLU A 268 0.03 -1.29 -16.50
N GLY A 269 -0.92 -2.06 -17.04
CA GLY A 269 -2.08 -2.55 -16.28
C GLY A 269 -1.68 -3.38 -15.06
N ALA A 270 -0.62 -4.19 -15.18
CA ALA A 270 -0.06 -4.95 -14.08
C ALA A 270 0.51 -4.03 -12.99
N ASN A 271 1.27 -3.01 -13.38
CA ASN A 271 1.87 -2.08 -12.43
C ASN A 271 0.80 -1.33 -11.63
N TYR A 272 -0.31 -0.93 -12.25
CA TYR A 272 -1.45 -0.33 -11.52
C TYR A 272 -2.14 -1.31 -10.56
N VAL A 273 -2.29 -2.58 -10.93
CA VAL A 273 -2.82 -3.63 -10.01
C VAL A 273 -1.92 -3.75 -8.79
N TRP A 274 -0.62 -3.91 -9.00
CA TRP A 274 0.33 -4.17 -7.92
C TRP A 274 0.61 -2.93 -7.08
N ASP A 275 0.71 -1.74 -7.68
CA ASP A 275 0.87 -0.47 -6.96
C ASP A 275 -0.31 -0.21 -6.03
N THR A 276 -1.54 -0.36 -6.54
CA THR A 276 -2.74 -0.10 -5.74
C THR A 276 -2.89 -1.11 -4.61
N LEU A 277 -2.56 -2.38 -4.86
CA LEU A 277 -2.58 -3.42 -3.83
C LEU A 277 -1.48 -3.21 -2.78
N LEU A 278 -0.29 -2.77 -3.20
CA LEU A 278 0.81 -2.45 -2.28
C LEU A 278 0.44 -1.28 -1.39
N TYR A 279 -0.21 -0.28 -1.96
CA TYR A 279 -0.72 0.87 -1.22
C TYR A 279 -1.82 0.46 -0.24
N ALA A 280 -2.74 -0.42 -0.65
CA ALA A 280 -3.74 -1.02 0.25
C ALA A 280 -3.06 -1.74 1.43
N GLY A 281 -2.06 -2.58 1.14
CA GLY A 281 -1.25 -3.25 2.16
C GLY A 281 -0.59 -2.26 3.11
N ALA A 282 0.06 -1.22 2.60
CA ALA A 282 0.75 -0.21 3.40
C ALA A 282 -0.18 0.51 4.39
N VAL A 283 -1.37 0.91 3.92
CA VAL A 283 -2.40 1.53 4.77
C VAL A 283 -2.92 0.53 5.81
N LEU A 284 -3.15 -0.73 5.44
CA LEU A 284 -3.62 -1.76 6.38
C LEU A 284 -2.55 -2.14 7.42
N LEU A 285 -1.25 -2.00 7.11
CA LEU A 285 -0.18 -2.14 8.10
C LEU A 285 -0.25 -1.03 9.17
N VAL A 286 -0.66 0.19 8.81
CA VAL A 286 -0.98 1.25 9.79
C VAL A 286 -2.17 0.84 10.66
N ALA A 287 -3.23 0.25 10.08
CA ALA A 287 -4.37 -0.26 10.84
C ALA A 287 -3.97 -1.36 11.84
N MET A 288 -2.98 -2.20 11.47
CA MET A 288 -2.46 -3.27 12.32
C MET A 288 -1.75 -2.73 13.57
N GLY A 289 -1.04 -1.61 13.47
CA GLY A 289 -0.40 -0.93 14.60
C GLY A 289 -1.35 -0.07 15.45
N ALA A 290 -2.59 0.14 15.00
CA ALA A 290 -3.57 0.94 15.73
C ALA A 290 -4.29 0.12 16.82
N PRO A 291 -4.69 0.73 17.95
CA PRO A 291 -5.46 0.07 19.00
C PRO A 291 -6.73 -0.59 18.45
N ARG A 292 -7.07 -1.77 18.95
CA ARG A 292 -8.39 -2.37 18.70
C ARG A 292 -9.43 -1.63 19.54
N GLU A 293 -10.52 -1.18 18.92
CA GLU A 293 -11.70 -0.76 19.68
C GLU A 293 -12.15 -1.95 20.55
N SER A 294 -12.35 -1.73 21.84
CA SER A 294 -12.83 -2.79 22.70
C SER A 294 -14.31 -3.06 22.41
N ARG A 295 -14.77 -4.31 22.60
CA ARG A 295 -16.20 -4.66 22.47
C ARG A 295 -17.09 -3.82 23.41
N ASN A 296 -16.56 -3.34 24.54
CA ASN A 296 -17.26 -2.46 25.46
C ASN A 296 -17.52 -1.06 24.91
N ASP A 297 -16.63 -0.52 24.07
CA ASP A 297 -16.80 0.83 23.51
C ASP A 297 -17.96 0.89 22.51
N ARG A 298 -18.22 -0.21 21.79
CA ARG A 298 -19.36 -0.33 20.86
C ARG A 298 -20.70 -0.47 21.59
N VAL A 299 -20.71 -1.19 22.72
CA VAL A 299 -21.92 -1.35 23.56
C VAL A 299 -22.25 -0.05 24.30
N ALA A 300 -21.23 0.64 24.84
CA ALA A 300 -21.41 1.95 25.46
C ALA A 300 -21.96 2.98 24.46
N TYR A 301 -21.49 2.95 23.21
CA TYR A 301 -21.99 3.82 22.16
C TYR A 301 -23.43 3.49 21.75
N ALA A 302 -23.76 2.21 21.52
CA ALA A 302 -25.12 1.78 21.20
C ALA A 302 -26.12 2.11 22.34
N GLY A 303 -25.69 1.97 23.59
CA GLY A 303 -26.47 2.39 24.76
C GLY A 303 -26.65 3.92 24.84
N SER A 304 -25.61 4.70 24.53
CA SER A 304 -25.73 6.18 24.52
C SER A 304 -26.64 6.70 23.41
N ALA A 305 -26.63 6.08 22.24
CA ALA A 305 -27.50 6.45 21.12
C ALA A 305 -28.97 6.08 21.39
N SER A 306 -29.24 4.92 22.02
CA SER A 306 -30.61 4.53 22.40
C SER A 306 -31.19 5.39 23.53
N THR A 307 -30.35 5.88 24.44
CA THR A 307 -30.81 6.73 25.56
C THR A 307 -31.23 8.12 25.09
N ILE A 308 -30.62 8.62 24.01
CA ILE A 308 -30.98 9.91 23.40
C ILE A 308 -32.32 9.81 22.63
N ASP A 309 -32.62 8.66 22.03
CA ASP A 309 -33.90 8.42 21.33
C ASP A 309 -35.08 8.16 22.29
N SER A 310 -34.82 7.65 23.50
CA SER A 310 -35.86 7.47 24.53
C SER A 310 -36.19 8.73 25.34
N ALA A 311 -35.44 9.83 25.12
CA ALA A 311 -35.59 11.10 25.82
C ALA A 311 -36.26 12.19 24.95
N ARG A 312 -36.84 11.81 23.82
CA ARG A 312 -37.69 12.63 22.95
C ARG A 312 -39.09 12.04 22.89
#